data_AF-A0A3B1AR94-F1
#
_entry.id   AF-A0A3B1AR94-F1
#
_cell.length_a   1.000
_cell.length_b   1.000
_cell.length_c   1.000
_cell.angle_alpha   90.00
_cell.angle_beta   90.00
_cell.angle_gamma   90.00
#
_symmetry.space_group_name_H-M   'P 1'
#
loop_
_entity.id
_entity.type
_entity.pdbx_description
1 polymer ?
#
loop_
_entity_poly.entity_id
_entity_poly.type
_entity_poly.pdbx_seq_one_letter_code
_entity_poly.pdbx_strand_id
1 'polypeptide(L)'
;MKVAVPKDSIESEVEKRLKSMGGRAKIDGFRPGKVPFSVLRKKFGGQVRREVLGEVLQSSFAEAIVQEKLRPAGVPHIEMEDAANDDSLEYTATFEVYPEVELKGLDSIQVERPVLEIGDADIDKMLENLRKQRKTWVGVDRPAQDGDQVTIDFEGSIDGESFAG
;
A
#
# COMPACT_ATOMS: atom_id res chain seq x y z
N MET A 1 -20.55 -11.55 6.62
CA MET A 1 -20.60 -12.95 6.16
C MET A 1 -20.34 -13.86 7.37
N LYS A 2 -21.14 -14.90 7.58
CA LYS A 2 -20.90 -15.92 8.63
C LYS A 2 -20.28 -17.17 8.01
N VAL A 3 -19.22 -17.68 8.61
CA VAL A 3 -18.54 -18.91 8.16
C VAL A 3 -18.39 -19.84 9.35
N ALA A 4 -18.81 -21.10 9.16
CA ALA A 4 -18.65 -22.17 10.14
C ALA A 4 -17.56 -23.14 9.66
N VAL A 5 -16.54 -23.36 10.49
CA VAL A 5 -15.47 -24.33 10.19
C VAL A 5 -15.62 -25.54 11.12
N PRO A 6 -15.68 -26.77 10.58
CA PRO A 6 -15.73 -27.99 11.39
C PRO A 6 -14.49 -28.14 12.28
N LYS A 7 -14.70 -28.51 13.55
CA LYS A 7 -13.61 -28.74 14.50
C LYS A 7 -12.65 -29.84 14.06
N ASP A 8 -13.16 -30.88 13.39
CA ASP A 8 -12.34 -31.99 12.86
C ASP A 8 -11.24 -31.50 11.90
N SER A 9 -11.55 -30.51 11.06
CA SER A 9 -10.57 -29.90 10.16
C SER A 9 -9.47 -29.20 10.94
N ILE A 10 -9.84 -28.44 11.98
CA ILE A 10 -8.91 -27.71 12.84
C ILE A 10 -8.05 -28.69 13.65
N GLU A 11 -8.64 -29.73 14.25
CA GLU A 11 -7.91 -30.73 15.00
C GLU A 11 -6.94 -31.51 14.12
N SER A 12 -7.34 -31.87 12.90
CA SER A 12 -6.47 -32.55 11.95
C SER A 12 -5.23 -31.72 11.60
N GLU A 13 -5.40 -30.41 11.44
CA GLU A 13 -4.32 -29.50 11.07
C GLU A 13 -3.40 -29.20 12.27
N VAL A 14 -3.97 -29.09 13.48
CA VAL A 14 -3.21 -29.04 14.73
C VAL A 14 -2.37 -30.31 14.92
N GLU A 15 -2.93 -31.49 14.65
CA GLU A 15 -2.18 -32.75 14.75
C GLU A 15 -1.04 -32.84 13.73
N LYS A 16 -1.29 -32.46 12.47
CA LYS A 16 -0.24 -32.40 11.42
C LYS A 16 0.88 -31.46 11.82
N ARG A 17 0.55 -30.26 12.32
CA ARG A 17 1.52 -29.26 12.75
C ARG A 17 2.33 -29.76 13.95
N LEU A 18 1.68 -30.35 14.95
CA LEU A 18 2.35 -30.97 16.10
C LEU A 18 3.27 -32.13 15.70
N LYS A 19 2.87 -32.99 14.75
CA LYS A 19 3.73 -34.06 14.21
C LYS A 19 4.96 -33.48 13.49
N SER A 20 4.78 -32.43 12.68
CA SER A 20 5.87 -31.76 11.96
C SER A 20 6.85 -31.03 12.89
N MET A 21 6.36 -30.51 14.02
CA MET A 21 7.18 -29.88 15.06
C MET A 21 7.88 -30.93 15.93
N GLY A 22 7.22 -32.05 16.24
CA GLY A 22 7.79 -33.12 17.06
C GLY A 22 9.08 -33.72 16.50
N GLY A 23 9.23 -33.75 15.17
CA GLY A 23 10.48 -34.16 14.51
C GLY A 23 11.66 -33.19 14.71
N ARG A 24 11.39 -31.92 15.04
CA ARG A 24 12.40 -30.84 15.19
C ARG A 24 12.49 -30.28 16.61
N ALA A 25 11.53 -30.60 17.47
CA ALA A 25 11.42 -30.04 18.82
C ALA A 25 12.50 -30.59 19.75
N LYS A 26 13.20 -29.68 20.44
CA LYS A 26 14.06 -30.00 21.58
C LYS A 26 13.26 -29.77 22.85
N ILE A 27 13.02 -30.85 23.60
CA ILE A 27 12.37 -30.80 24.91
C ILE A 27 13.29 -31.48 25.91
N ASP A 28 13.57 -30.80 27.01
CA ASP A 28 14.42 -31.32 28.08
C ASP A 28 13.88 -32.66 28.60
N GLY A 29 14.78 -33.65 28.70
CA GLY A 29 14.44 -35.02 29.09
C GLY A 29 14.14 -35.99 27.94
N PHE A 30 14.05 -35.52 26.68
CA PHE A 30 13.81 -36.39 25.52
C PHE A 30 14.84 -36.18 24.42
N ARG A 31 15.27 -37.29 23.78
CA ARG A 31 16.14 -37.22 22.60
C ARG A 31 15.39 -36.49 21.47
N PRO A 32 16.02 -35.50 20.78
CA PRO A 32 15.40 -34.78 19.67
C PRO A 32 14.74 -35.74 18.66
N GLY A 33 13.48 -35.46 18.29
CA GLY A 33 12.70 -36.28 17.37
C GLY A 33 12.03 -37.53 17.96
N LYS A 34 12.21 -37.82 19.25
CA LYS A 34 11.59 -38.97 19.95
C LYS A 34 10.74 -38.55 21.16
N VAL A 35 10.19 -37.35 21.12
CA VAL A 35 9.28 -36.86 22.16
C VAL A 35 7.89 -37.50 21.99
N PRO A 36 7.27 -38.05 23.06
CA PRO A 36 5.89 -38.51 23.02
C PRO A 36 4.90 -37.41 22.62
N PHE A 37 3.90 -37.76 21.82
CA PHE A 37 2.89 -36.84 21.31
C PHE A 37 2.10 -36.13 22.42
N SER A 38 1.84 -36.83 23.54
CA SER A 38 1.15 -36.27 24.71
C SER A 38 1.91 -35.10 25.36
N VAL A 39 3.23 -35.18 25.43
CA VAL A 39 4.09 -34.14 26.00
C VAL A 39 4.18 -32.94 25.06
N LEU A 40 4.26 -33.19 23.74
CA LEU A 40 4.21 -32.15 22.72
C LEU A 40 2.88 -31.39 22.74
N ARG A 41 1.75 -32.10 22.79
CA ARG A 41 0.41 -31.50 22.87
C ARG A 41 0.25 -30.65 24.13
N LYS A 42 0.77 -31.11 25.27
CA LYS A 42 0.70 -30.36 26.54
C LYS A 42 1.53 -29.07 26.53
N LYS A 43 2.73 -29.11 25.93
CA LYS A 43 3.66 -27.96 25.92
C LYS A 43 3.36 -26.96 24.80
N PHE A 44 3.02 -27.43 23.61
CA PHE A 44 2.86 -26.60 22.40
C PHE A 44 1.43 -26.55 21.86
N GLY A 45 0.50 -27.39 22.34
CA GLY A 45 -0.84 -27.51 21.77
C GLY A 45 -1.66 -26.22 21.83
N GLY A 46 -1.59 -25.46 22.92
CA GLY A 46 -2.29 -24.17 23.02
C GLY A 46 -1.74 -23.11 22.05
N GLN A 47 -0.42 -23.09 21.82
CA GLN A 47 0.21 -22.17 20.88
C GLN A 47 -0.10 -22.55 19.43
N VAL A 48 0.10 -23.82 19.08
CA VAL A 48 -0.16 -24.36 17.75
C VAL A 48 -1.63 -24.23 17.39
N ARG A 49 -2.54 -24.45 18.34
CA ARG A 49 -3.97 -24.26 18.10
C ARG A 49 -4.31 -22.81 17.74
N ARG A 50 -3.72 -21.82 18.41
CA ARG A 50 -3.93 -20.40 18.06
C ARG A 50 -3.39 -20.04 16.67
N GLU A 51 -2.21 -20.55 16.32
CA GLU A 51 -1.59 -20.34 14.99
C GLU A 51 -2.47 -20.96 13.89
N VAL A 52 -2.85 -22.23 14.06
CA VAL A 52 -3.73 -22.94 13.12
C VAL A 52 -5.09 -22.27 13.01
N LEU A 53 -5.67 -21.77 14.12
CA LEU A 53 -6.93 -21.02 14.06
C LEU A 53 -6.82 -19.77 13.19
N GLY A 54 -5.73 -18.99 13.31
CA GLY A 54 -5.52 -17.83 12.45
C GLY A 54 -5.38 -18.20 10.96
N GLU A 55 -4.62 -19.25 10.65
CA GLU A 55 -4.44 -19.74 9.28
C GLU A 55 -5.75 -20.29 8.67
N VAL A 56 -6.50 -21.06 9.45
CA VAL A 56 -7.80 -21.61 9.04
C VAL A 56 -8.79 -20.49 8.78
N LEU A 57 -8.89 -19.48 9.65
CA LEU A 57 -9.75 -18.32 9.43
C LEU A 57 -9.41 -17.58 8.14
N GLN A 58 -8.13 -17.35 7.89
CA GLN A 58 -7.68 -16.63 6.70
C GLN A 58 -7.98 -17.41 5.42
N SER A 59 -7.72 -18.73 5.43
CA SER A 59 -7.99 -19.60 4.28
C SER A 59 -9.48 -19.79 4.02
N SER A 60 -10.29 -20.08 5.05
CA SER A 60 -11.74 -20.23 4.91
C SER A 60 -12.41 -18.95 4.45
N PHE A 61 -11.92 -17.79 4.89
CA PHE A 61 -12.41 -16.50 4.42
C PHE A 61 -12.08 -16.27 2.94
N ALA A 62 -10.84 -16.56 2.52
CA ALA A 62 -10.43 -16.43 1.12
C ALA A 62 -11.24 -17.36 0.20
N GLU A 63 -11.47 -18.60 0.62
CA GLU A 63 -12.31 -19.55 -0.12
C GLU A 63 -13.75 -19.06 -0.26
N ALA A 64 -14.34 -18.57 0.82
CA ALA A 64 -15.71 -18.07 0.81
C ALA A 64 -15.87 -16.81 -0.08
N ILE A 65 -14.90 -15.89 -0.08
CA ILE A 65 -14.90 -14.74 -0.99
C ILE A 65 -14.88 -15.19 -2.46
N VAL A 66 -14.05 -16.19 -2.79
CA VAL A 66 -13.92 -16.70 -4.16
C VAL A 66 -15.20 -17.40 -4.60
N GLN A 67 -15.82 -18.20 -3.72
CA GLN A 67 -17.10 -18.87 -4.00
C GLN A 67 -18.23 -17.87 -4.27
N GLU A 68 -18.33 -16.83 -3.44
CA GLU A 68 -19.35 -15.77 -3.57
C GLU A 68 -18.97 -14.69 -4.60
N LYS A 69 -17.80 -14.82 -5.26
CA LYS A 69 -17.25 -13.85 -6.24
C LYS A 69 -17.19 -12.42 -5.71
N LEU A 70 -17.03 -12.25 -4.40
CA LEU A 70 -16.96 -10.95 -3.77
C LEU A 70 -15.56 -10.35 -3.98
N ARG A 71 -15.48 -9.02 -4.05
CA ARG A 71 -14.23 -8.27 -4.12
C ARG A 71 -14.13 -7.33 -2.93
N PRO A 72 -13.54 -7.77 -1.80
CA PRO A 72 -13.36 -6.92 -0.64
C PRO A 72 -12.50 -5.70 -1.00
N ALA A 73 -12.93 -4.52 -0.56
CA ALA A 73 -12.20 -3.26 -0.76
C ALA A 73 -11.11 -3.02 0.31
N GLY A 74 -11.06 -3.86 1.35
CA GLY A 74 -10.10 -3.73 2.45
C GLY A 74 -9.98 -5.01 3.27
N VAL A 75 -9.21 -4.90 4.36
CA VAL A 75 -9.04 -6.00 5.33
C VAL A 75 -10.35 -6.18 6.10
N PRO A 76 -10.89 -7.41 6.21
CA PRO A 76 -12.12 -7.66 6.95
C PRO A 76 -11.92 -7.46 8.47
N HIS A 77 -12.98 -7.04 9.15
CA HIS A 77 -13.09 -7.20 10.59
C HIS A 77 -13.65 -8.59 10.91
N ILE A 78 -12.93 -9.36 11.74
CA ILE A 78 -13.32 -10.72 12.11
C ILE A 78 -13.67 -10.75 13.59
N GLU A 79 -14.90 -11.12 13.89
CA GLU A 79 -15.39 -11.39 15.24
C GLU A 79 -15.63 -12.89 15.40
N MET A 80 -15.01 -13.49 16.41
CA MET A 80 -15.30 -14.88 16.78
C MET A 80 -16.53 -14.90 17.68
N GLU A 81 -17.51 -15.74 17.37
CA GLU A 81 -18.64 -15.99 18.27
C GLU A 81 -18.11 -16.90 19.41
N ASP A 82 -18.35 -16.53 20.67
CA ASP A 82 -17.87 -17.28 21.84
C ASP A 82 -18.38 -18.72 21.78
N ALA A 83 -17.49 -19.64 21.40
CA ALA A 83 -17.75 -21.07 21.33
C ALA A 83 -17.90 -21.64 22.75
N ALA A 84 -19.09 -21.47 23.33
CA ALA A 84 -19.48 -22.13 24.58
C ALA A 84 -19.74 -23.64 24.37
N ASN A 85 -19.81 -24.12 23.13
CA ASN A 85 -20.05 -25.53 22.80
C ASN A 85 -18.99 -26.08 21.85
N ASP A 86 -18.52 -27.27 22.18
CA ASP A 86 -17.22 -27.83 21.86
C ASP A 86 -17.11 -28.41 20.43
N ASP A 87 -17.96 -28.02 19.47
CA ASP A 87 -18.13 -28.76 18.19
C ASP A 87 -17.87 -27.96 16.89
N SER A 88 -18.04 -26.63 16.88
CA SER A 88 -17.79 -25.81 15.68
C SER A 88 -17.13 -24.47 16.03
N LEU A 89 -16.26 -23.98 15.13
CA LEU A 89 -15.75 -22.62 15.22
C LEU A 89 -16.53 -21.74 14.24
N GLU A 90 -17.30 -20.81 14.78
CA GLU A 90 -18.09 -19.86 14.00
C GLU A 90 -17.49 -18.47 14.12
N TYR A 91 -17.36 -17.79 12.98
CA TYR A 91 -16.90 -16.41 12.94
C TYR A 91 -17.73 -15.56 11.96
N THR A 92 -17.85 -14.29 12.31
CA THR A 92 -18.46 -13.28 11.46
C THR A 92 -17.36 -12.39 10.88
N ALA A 93 -17.29 -12.35 9.55
CA ALA A 93 -16.42 -11.44 8.81
C ALA A 93 -17.24 -10.28 8.23
N THR A 94 -16.90 -9.06 8.64
CA THR A 94 -17.51 -7.81 8.16
C THR A 94 -16.51 -7.08 7.27
N PHE A 95 -16.90 -6.77 6.04
CA PHE A 95 -16.05 -6.10 5.07
C PHE A 95 -16.88 -5.31 4.05
N GLU A 96 -16.26 -4.30 3.47
CA GLU A 96 -16.81 -3.54 2.35
C GLU A 96 -16.43 -4.21 1.03
N VAL A 97 -17.36 -4.20 0.07
CA VAL A 97 -17.16 -4.76 -1.27
C VAL A 97 -17.11 -3.62 -2.28
N TYR A 98 -16.25 -3.75 -3.29
CA TYR A 98 -16.23 -2.78 -4.39
C TYR A 98 -17.62 -2.68 -5.02
N PRO A 99 -18.14 -1.46 -5.23
CA PRO A 99 -19.40 -1.29 -5.92
C PRO A 99 -19.26 -1.73 -7.38
N GLU A 100 -20.36 -2.17 -7.97
CA GLU A 100 -20.46 -2.28 -9.43
C GLU A 100 -20.58 -0.87 -10.00
N VAL A 101 -19.54 -0.43 -10.73
CA VAL A 101 -19.51 0.87 -11.38
C VAL A 101 -19.99 0.72 -12.83
N GLU A 102 -21.16 1.26 -13.14
CA GLU A 102 -21.63 1.42 -14.51
C GLU A 102 -21.06 2.71 -15.11
N LEU A 103 -20.16 2.59 -16.08
CA LEU A 103 -19.64 3.75 -16.81
C LEU A 103 -20.73 4.29 -17.74
N LYS A 104 -21.24 5.48 -17.44
CA LYS A 104 -22.23 6.21 -18.27
C LYS A 104 -21.61 7.50 -18.77
N GLY A 105 -21.99 7.91 -19.99
CA GLY A 105 -21.61 9.22 -20.53
C GLY A 105 -20.21 9.32 -21.13
N LEU A 106 -19.52 8.20 -21.40
CA LEU A 106 -18.22 8.21 -22.09
C LEU A 106 -18.32 8.85 -23.49
N ASP A 107 -19.45 8.67 -24.17
CA ASP A 107 -19.72 9.27 -25.49
C ASP A 107 -19.87 10.80 -25.45
N SER A 108 -20.12 11.37 -24.26
CA SER A 108 -20.24 12.83 -24.08
C SER A 108 -18.91 13.52 -23.76
N ILE A 109 -17.85 12.74 -23.53
CA ILE A 109 -16.52 13.27 -23.20
C ILE A 109 -15.85 13.72 -24.50
N GLN A 110 -15.78 15.03 -24.70
CA GLN A 110 -15.00 15.62 -25.79
C GLN A 110 -13.59 15.93 -25.29
N VAL A 111 -12.59 15.39 -25.98
CA VAL A 111 -11.18 15.68 -25.72
C VAL A 111 -10.63 16.47 -26.88
N GLU A 112 -10.25 17.72 -26.65
CA GLU A 112 -9.49 18.48 -27.62
C GLU A 112 -8.05 17.99 -27.65
N ARG A 113 -7.59 17.61 -28.85
CA ARG A 113 -6.19 17.33 -29.11
C ARG A 113 -5.57 18.58 -29.75
N PRO A 114 -4.82 19.40 -28.99
CA PRO A 114 -4.10 20.51 -29.59
C PRO A 114 -3.04 19.93 -30.54
N VAL A 115 -3.10 20.34 -31.81
CA VAL A 115 -2.06 20.10 -32.79
C VAL A 115 -1.33 21.42 -32.97
N LEU A 116 -0.06 21.44 -32.55
CA LEU A 116 0.82 22.58 -32.70
C LEU A 116 1.89 22.20 -33.71
N GLU A 117 2.06 23.04 -34.72
CA GLU A 117 3.18 22.94 -35.64
C GLU A 117 4.27 23.89 -35.16
N ILE A 118 5.50 23.39 -35.05
CA ILE A 118 6.66 24.20 -34.71
C ILE A 118 7.17 24.81 -36.01
N GLY A 119 7.09 26.14 -36.10
CA GLY A 119 7.58 26.88 -37.25
C GLY A 119 9.00 27.42 -37.05
N ASP A 120 9.59 27.96 -38.12
CA ASP A 120 10.92 28.57 -38.08
C ASP A 120 11.01 29.71 -37.06
N ALA A 121 9.93 30.47 -36.85
CA ALA A 121 9.88 31.54 -35.86
C ALA A 121 10.06 31.05 -34.41
N ASP A 122 9.61 29.84 -34.08
CA ASP A 122 9.80 29.26 -32.74
C ASP A 122 11.24 28.78 -32.57
N ILE A 123 11.84 28.26 -33.65
CA ILE A 123 13.26 27.89 -33.70
C ILE A 123 14.14 29.13 -33.53
N ASP A 124 13.86 30.20 -34.26
CA ASP A 124 14.60 31.46 -34.18
C ASP A 124 14.51 32.09 -32.79
N LYS A 125 13.32 32.12 -32.17
CA LYS A 125 13.15 32.57 -30.78
C LYS A 125 13.97 31.72 -29.81
N MET A 126 13.98 30.41 -29.98
CA MET A 126 14.76 29.51 -29.12
C MET A 126 16.26 29.73 -29.30
N LEU A 127 16.73 29.92 -30.54
CA LEU A 127 18.12 30.25 -30.85
C LEU A 127 18.52 31.60 -30.23
N GLU A 128 17.68 32.63 -30.33
CA GLU A 128 17.92 33.91 -29.66
C GLU A 128 18.02 33.78 -28.15
N ASN A 129 17.14 32.98 -27.52
CA ASN A 129 17.19 32.73 -26.08
C ASN A 129 18.50 32.04 -25.68
N LEU A 130 18.93 31.03 -26.44
CA LEU A 130 20.20 30.34 -26.20
C LEU A 130 21.40 31.28 -26.36
N ARG A 131 21.37 32.17 -27.36
CA ARG A 131 22.41 33.20 -27.55
C ARG A 131 22.44 34.19 -26.39
N LYS A 132 21.27 34.65 -25.92
CA LYS A 132 21.15 35.55 -24.76
C LYS A 132 21.66 34.91 -23.47
N GLN A 133 21.45 33.59 -23.28
CA GLN A 133 21.96 32.87 -22.11
C GLN A 133 23.49 32.72 -22.12
N ARG A 134 24.13 32.64 -23.30
CA ARG A 134 25.57 32.44 -23.45
C ARG A 134 26.38 33.72 -23.67
N LYS A 135 25.80 34.90 -23.39
CA LYS A 135 26.51 36.17 -23.54
C LYS A 135 27.56 36.35 -22.45
N THR A 136 28.64 37.04 -22.81
CA THR A 136 29.68 37.50 -21.88
C THR A 136 29.54 39.00 -21.71
N TRP A 137 29.64 39.46 -20.48
CA TRP A 137 29.57 40.89 -20.14
C TRP A 137 30.96 41.49 -20.08
N VAL A 138 31.10 42.69 -20.63
CA VAL A 138 32.34 43.47 -20.62
C VAL A 138 32.02 44.82 -20.00
N GLY A 139 32.85 45.28 -19.06
CA GLY A 139 32.68 46.57 -18.41
C GLY A 139 32.86 47.72 -19.40
N VAL A 140 31.98 48.72 -19.32
CA VAL A 140 32.01 49.92 -20.16
C VAL A 140 31.71 51.16 -19.32
N ASP A 141 32.43 52.25 -19.56
CA ASP A 141 32.23 53.55 -18.90
C ASP A 141 31.35 54.46 -19.78
N ARG A 142 30.05 54.17 -19.80
CA ARG A 142 29.02 54.99 -20.46
C ARG A 142 27.71 54.93 -19.66
N PRO A 143 26.75 55.86 -19.88
CA PRO A 143 25.41 55.74 -19.32
C PRO A 143 24.77 54.38 -19.66
N ALA A 144 24.01 53.82 -18.72
CA ALA A 144 23.31 52.56 -18.89
C ALA A 144 22.26 52.65 -20.01
N GLN A 145 22.14 51.57 -20.78
CA GLN A 145 21.23 51.44 -21.92
C GLN A 145 20.45 50.13 -21.84
N ASP A 146 19.34 50.05 -22.59
CA ASP A 146 18.55 48.83 -22.72
C ASP A 146 19.42 47.67 -23.22
N GLY A 147 19.44 46.59 -22.44
CA GLY A 147 20.24 45.39 -22.71
C GLY A 147 21.52 45.26 -21.90
N ASP A 148 21.94 46.31 -21.18
CA ASP A 148 23.08 46.26 -20.26
C ASP A 148 22.74 45.45 -18.98
N GLN A 149 23.75 44.81 -18.38
CA GLN A 149 23.65 44.30 -17.02
C GLN A 149 24.20 45.33 -16.06
N VAL A 150 23.37 45.71 -15.08
CA VAL A 150 23.73 46.66 -14.03
C VAL A 150 23.75 45.93 -12.70
N THR A 151 24.81 46.10 -11.92
CA THR A 151 24.87 45.69 -10.52
C THR A 151 24.48 46.89 -9.67
N ILE A 152 23.40 46.75 -8.89
CA ILE A 152 22.84 47.84 -8.09
C ILE A 152 22.58 47.32 -6.68
N ASP A 153 22.95 48.12 -5.69
CA ASP A 153 22.49 47.97 -4.30
C ASP A 153 21.30 48.92 -4.10
N PHE A 154 20.14 48.38 -3.70
CA PHE A 154 18.94 49.18 -3.47
C PHE A 154 18.24 48.79 -2.17
N GLU A 155 17.52 49.75 -1.57
CA GLU A 155 16.65 49.55 -0.41
C GLU A 155 15.22 49.92 -0.80
N GLY A 156 14.28 48.97 -0.64
CA GLY A 156 12.87 49.18 -0.96
C GLY A 156 12.10 49.72 0.24
N SER A 157 11.39 50.83 0.07
CA SER A 157 10.51 51.42 1.08
C SER A 157 9.12 51.74 0.52
N ILE A 158 8.10 51.62 1.37
CA ILE A 158 6.73 52.08 1.10
C ILE A 158 6.41 53.15 2.16
N ASP A 159 6.00 54.33 1.71
CA ASP A 159 5.68 55.48 2.58
C ASP A 159 6.80 55.84 3.60
N GLY A 160 8.06 55.56 3.25
CA GLY A 160 9.23 55.82 4.08
C GLY A 160 9.60 54.71 5.07
N GLU A 161 8.85 53.60 5.10
CA GLU A 161 9.16 52.43 5.91
C GLU A 161 9.74 51.30 5.03
N SER A 162 10.94 50.82 5.38
CA SER A 162 11.57 49.68 4.72
C SER A 162 10.82 48.38 5.06
N PHE A 163 10.59 47.53 4.08
CA PHE A 163 9.93 46.24 4.26
C PHE A 163 10.87 45.08 3.95
N ALA A 164 10.56 43.89 4.48
CA ALA A 164 11.30 42.68 4.16
C ALA A 164 10.94 42.21 2.73
N GLY A 165 11.91 42.33 1.81
CA GLY A 165 11.85 41.88 0.42
C GLY A 165 12.43 40.48 0.20
#